data_AF-A0A6V7PV97-F1
#
_entry.id   AF-A0A6V7PV97-F1
#
_cell.length_a   1.000
_cell.length_b   1.000
_cell.length_c   1.000
_cell.angle_alpha   90.00
_cell.angle_beta   90.00
_cell.angle_gamma   90.00
#
_symmetry.space_group_name_H-M   'P 1'
#
loop_
_entity.id
_entity.type
_entity.pdbx_description
1 polymer ?
#
loop_
_entity_poly.entity_id
_entity_poly.type
_entity_poly.pdbx_seq_one_letter_code
_entity_poly.pdbx_strand_id
1 'polypeptide(L)'
;MKTTHSGVLEFTARENSAELPPHVWTNLFPDTNAEVPLIEVRYASLPKGTYAKLKPEAVGFSDLPNHKAILETTLRKHATLSEGDVITVYYGELQYKLRVLELKPSASVSILETDIEVDIEGSDSVLDEENEQHVLIPLVLGKAESGIVEEGKFKYYKFSIEEAVSEKVSSGLMNIEVKIEADTSDGDTNIYVSRHPLVFPTQHRHEWSSHEMGSKILILKQKDQSLVAGTYSIGVFGFKGVTKFNISVEVKDINNNRQKVGEHLNASSQVDSDSVECQNCRHYISSWTIVIHEAYCIRHNLVCQHEGCGVVLRKEQAANHVHCSKCGQAFQQGEMEKHMKVFHEPLHCPCGVVLEKEEMVQHQSSTCPLRLIVCRFCGDMVQAGTEPLDARDRLRGLSEHESICGSRTAPCDSCGRSVMLKEMDIHVIAVHQKS
;
A
#
# COMPACT_ATOMS: atom_id res chain seq x y z
N MET A 1 15.47 3.84 -39.82
CA MET A 1 16.37 3.11 -38.90
C MET A 1 16.26 3.77 -37.54
N LYS A 2 16.09 2.98 -36.48
CA LYS A 2 16.10 3.52 -35.12
C LYS A 2 17.54 3.77 -34.68
N THR A 3 17.72 4.81 -33.87
CA THR A 3 19.03 5.22 -33.35
C THR A 3 18.85 5.55 -31.88
N THR A 4 19.76 5.08 -31.04
CA THR A 4 19.84 5.42 -29.62
C THR A 4 21.30 5.59 -29.25
N HIS A 5 21.58 6.31 -28.17
CA HIS A 5 22.92 6.52 -27.66
C HIS A 5 23.06 5.83 -26.30
N SER A 6 24.23 5.24 -26.07
CA SER A 6 24.56 4.62 -24.79
C SER A 6 26.04 4.83 -24.46
N GLY A 7 26.36 4.78 -23.17
CA GLY A 7 27.75 4.75 -22.69
C GLY A 7 28.31 3.33 -22.73
N VAL A 8 29.63 3.21 -22.87
CA VAL A 8 30.31 1.92 -22.75
C VAL A 8 30.74 1.73 -21.30
N LEU A 9 30.32 0.61 -20.68
CA LEU A 9 30.69 0.27 -19.32
C LEU A 9 32.01 -0.52 -19.27
N GLU A 10 32.13 -1.56 -20.11
CA GLU A 10 33.29 -2.44 -20.15
C GLU A 10 33.61 -2.89 -21.59
N PHE A 11 34.86 -3.30 -21.84
CA PHE A 11 35.34 -3.84 -23.11
C PHE A 11 35.70 -5.33 -22.97
N THR A 12 34.73 -6.14 -22.53
CA THR A 12 34.91 -7.56 -22.17
C THR A 12 34.16 -8.53 -23.10
N ALA A 13 33.33 -8.01 -23.99
CA ALA A 13 32.55 -8.81 -24.93
C ALA A 13 33.44 -9.60 -25.93
N ARG A 14 32.89 -10.70 -26.47
CA ARG A 14 33.59 -11.52 -27.49
C ARG A 14 33.81 -10.72 -28.77
N GLU A 15 34.82 -11.09 -29.54
CA GLU A 15 35.09 -10.50 -30.85
C GLU A 15 33.83 -10.52 -31.74
N ASN A 16 33.59 -9.40 -32.44
CA ASN A 16 32.43 -9.18 -33.31
C ASN A 16 31.06 -9.27 -32.60
N SER A 17 31.01 -9.03 -31.29
CA SER A 17 29.76 -8.97 -30.53
C SER A 17 29.71 -7.76 -29.60
N ALA A 18 28.50 -7.32 -29.25
CA ALA A 18 28.24 -6.30 -28.26
C ALA A 18 27.10 -6.76 -27.35
N GLU A 19 27.28 -6.58 -26.04
CA GLU A 19 26.23 -6.86 -25.07
C GLU A 19 25.50 -5.56 -24.76
N LEU A 20 24.16 -5.58 -24.86
CA LEU A 20 23.32 -4.41 -24.67
C LEU A 20 22.46 -4.57 -23.42
N PRO A 21 22.34 -3.52 -22.58
CA PRO A 21 21.36 -3.52 -21.50
C PRO A 21 19.92 -3.68 -22.03
N PRO A 22 19.00 -4.27 -21.25
CA PRO A 22 17.62 -4.49 -21.67
C PRO A 22 16.90 -3.22 -22.18
N HIS A 23 17.18 -2.06 -21.59
CA HIS A 23 16.58 -0.79 -22.02
C HIS A 23 17.06 -0.36 -23.42
N VAL A 24 18.36 -0.49 -23.72
CA VAL A 24 18.92 -0.17 -25.05
C VAL A 24 18.37 -1.11 -26.10
N TRP A 25 18.29 -2.40 -25.77
CA TRP A 25 17.71 -3.41 -26.64
C TRP A 25 16.25 -3.10 -27.00
N THR A 26 15.43 -2.81 -26.00
CA THR A 26 14.00 -2.52 -26.18
C THR A 26 13.78 -1.26 -27.04
N ASN A 27 14.64 -0.24 -26.89
CA ASN A 27 14.55 0.99 -27.69
C ASN A 27 14.91 0.76 -29.16
N LEU A 28 15.97 -0.03 -29.44
CA LEU A 28 16.39 -0.38 -30.80
C LEU A 28 15.44 -1.36 -31.49
N PHE A 29 14.89 -2.32 -30.75
CA PHE A 29 14.18 -3.49 -31.29
C PHE A 29 12.79 -3.67 -30.63
N PRO A 30 11.85 -2.73 -30.82
CA PRO A 30 10.54 -2.79 -30.18
C PRO A 30 9.68 -3.98 -30.65
N ASP A 31 9.81 -4.37 -31.93
CA ASP A 31 8.86 -5.26 -32.61
C ASP A 31 9.46 -6.64 -32.94
N THR A 32 10.61 -6.99 -32.34
CA THR A 32 11.46 -8.03 -32.93
C THR A 32 11.46 -9.33 -32.12
N ASN A 33 10.91 -10.38 -32.73
CA ASN A 33 10.96 -11.77 -32.27
C ASN A 33 12.15 -12.53 -32.89
N ALA A 34 13.19 -11.82 -33.36
CA ALA A 34 14.26 -12.35 -34.20
C ALA A 34 15.55 -12.67 -33.42
N GLU A 35 16.28 -13.68 -33.91
CA GLU A 35 17.65 -14.01 -33.50
C GLU A 35 18.60 -12.84 -33.85
N VAL A 36 19.24 -12.30 -32.79
CA VAL A 36 20.40 -11.39 -32.76
C VAL A 36 20.58 -10.47 -33.99
N PRO A 37 19.95 -9.29 -34.01
CA PRO A 37 20.09 -8.32 -35.09
C PRO A 37 21.50 -7.69 -35.14
N LEU A 38 21.97 -7.39 -36.36
CA LEU A 38 23.20 -6.62 -36.57
C LEU A 38 22.98 -5.15 -36.20
N ILE A 39 23.92 -4.57 -35.45
CA ILE A 39 23.94 -3.16 -35.08
C ILE A 39 25.15 -2.45 -35.69
N GLU A 40 24.97 -1.17 -36.01
CA GLU A 40 26.07 -0.27 -36.37
C GLU A 40 26.41 0.59 -35.15
N VAL A 41 27.67 0.51 -34.69
CA VAL A 41 28.16 1.32 -33.58
C VAL A 41 29.01 2.46 -34.14
N ARG A 42 28.67 3.69 -33.77
CA ARG A 42 29.45 4.89 -34.12
C ARG A 42 29.82 5.65 -32.86
N TYR A 43 31.05 6.15 -32.82
CA TYR A 43 31.47 7.07 -31.78
C TYR A 43 30.75 8.41 -31.95
N ALA A 44 30.12 8.90 -30.88
CA ALA A 44 29.44 10.18 -30.84
C ALA A 44 29.84 10.94 -29.57
N SER A 45 30.18 12.22 -29.72
CA SER A 45 30.42 13.12 -28.60
C SER A 45 29.15 13.94 -28.35
N LEU A 46 28.45 13.64 -27.26
CA LEU A 46 27.18 14.30 -26.92
C LEU A 46 27.40 15.51 -26.01
N PRO A 47 26.64 16.61 -26.19
CA PRO A 47 26.65 17.72 -25.24
C PRO A 47 26.02 17.29 -23.90
N LYS A 48 26.40 17.97 -22.81
CA LYS A 48 25.77 17.79 -21.50
C LYS A 48 24.31 18.27 -21.54
N GLY A 49 23.40 17.44 -21.02
CA GLY A 49 21.98 17.74 -20.97
C GLY A 49 21.65 18.78 -19.93
N THR A 50 20.78 19.73 -20.26
CA THR A 50 20.30 20.75 -19.31
C THR A 50 18.82 20.63 -19.00
N TYR A 51 18.04 20.02 -19.90
CA TYR A 51 16.61 19.80 -19.72
C TYR A 51 16.17 18.50 -20.41
N ALA A 52 15.23 17.79 -19.78
CA ALA A 52 14.53 16.65 -20.34
C ALA A 52 13.03 16.74 -20.07
N LYS A 53 12.22 16.58 -21.11
CA LYS A 53 10.77 16.42 -21.00
C LYS A 53 10.41 14.94 -21.18
N LEU A 54 9.80 14.36 -20.16
CA LEU A 54 9.45 12.95 -20.11
C LEU A 54 7.93 12.77 -20.03
N LYS A 55 7.42 11.71 -20.65
CA LYS A 55 6.01 11.36 -20.62
C LYS A 55 5.81 9.91 -20.20
N PRO A 56 5.11 9.63 -19.09
CA PRO A 56 4.69 8.28 -18.75
C PRO A 56 3.79 7.69 -19.84
N GLU A 57 4.07 6.46 -20.26
CA GLU A 57 3.20 5.75 -21.23
C GLU A 57 1.86 5.33 -20.61
N ALA A 58 1.88 5.03 -19.30
CA ALA A 58 0.72 4.69 -18.50
C ALA A 58 0.43 5.75 -17.42
N VAL A 59 -0.83 5.85 -17.04
CA VAL A 59 -1.28 6.64 -15.88
C VAL A 59 -0.68 6.12 -14.58
N GLY A 60 -0.53 7.00 -13.58
CA GLY A 60 -0.15 6.63 -12.21
C GLY A 60 1.30 6.91 -11.82
N PHE A 61 2.24 7.17 -12.76
CA PHE A 61 3.62 7.54 -12.39
C PHE A 61 3.67 8.84 -11.58
N SER A 62 2.90 9.86 -11.98
CA SER A 62 2.83 11.15 -11.28
C SER A 62 2.20 11.03 -9.88
N ASP A 63 1.44 9.96 -9.64
CA ASP A 63 0.82 9.67 -8.36
C ASP A 63 1.79 9.00 -7.37
N LEU A 64 2.95 8.54 -7.87
CA LEU A 64 3.97 7.99 -7.00
C LEU A 64 4.53 9.07 -6.07
N PRO A 65 4.67 8.74 -4.79
CA PRO A 65 5.33 9.62 -3.84
C PRO A 65 6.80 9.78 -4.22
N ASN A 66 7.34 10.99 -4.05
CA ASN A 66 8.75 11.29 -4.36
C ASN A 66 9.17 10.85 -5.79
N HIS A 67 8.26 10.88 -6.78
CA HIS A 67 8.55 10.51 -8.18
C HIS A 67 9.80 11.19 -8.74
N LYS A 68 10.13 12.41 -8.27
CA LYS A 68 11.37 13.12 -8.61
C LYS A 68 12.63 12.36 -8.15
N ALA A 69 12.68 11.90 -6.91
CA ALA A 69 13.82 11.16 -6.37
C ALA A 69 13.96 9.79 -7.06
N ILE A 70 12.84 9.09 -7.29
CA ILE A 70 12.82 7.80 -8.00
C ILE A 70 13.40 7.97 -9.42
N LEU A 71 12.99 9.04 -10.10
CA LEU A 71 13.47 9.38 -11.42
C LEU A 71 14.96 9.73 -11.41
N GLU A 72 15.41 10.54 -10.46
CA GLU A 72 16.83 10.89 -10.30
C GLU A 72 17.71 9.65 -10.11
N THR A 73 17.31 8.74 -9.19
CA THR A 73 18.01 7.47 -8.96
C THR A 73 18.04 6.58 -10.21
N THR A 74 16.99 6.62 -11.02
CA THR A 74 16.93 5.87 -12.29
C THR A 74 17.83 6.51 -13.36
N LEU A 75 17.80 7.83 -13.51
CA LEU A 75 18.60 8.55 -14.50
C LEU A 75 20.10 8.44 -14.20
N ARG A 76 20.51 8.38 -12.94
CA ARG A 76 21.92 8.12 -12.56
C ARG A 76 22.49 6.81 -13.11
N LYS A 77 21.64 5.84 -13.47
CA LYS A 77 22.05 4.55 -14.07
C LYS A 77 22.25 4.64 -15.59
N HIS A 78 21.93 5.78 -16.19
CA HIS A 78 22.00 6.01 -17.63
C HIS A 78 23.11 7.04 -17.91
N ALA A 79 23.90 6.80 -18.96
CA ALA A 79 24.95 7.74 -19.37
C ALA A 79 24.42 8.83 -20.31
N THR A 80 23.36 8.51 -21.04
CA THR A 80 22.83 9.29 -22.16
C THR A 80 21.32 9.14 -22.23
N LEU A 81 20.67 10.14 -22.82
CA LEU A 81 19.27 10.09 -23.22
C LEU A 81 19.17 10.51 -24.69
N SER A 82 18.28 9.86 -25.44
CA SER A 82 17.92 10.26 -26.81
C SER A 82 16.42 10.52 -26.89
N GLU A 83 16.01 11.51 -27.67
CA GLU A 83 14.59 11.76 -27.94
C GLU A 83 13.94 10.54 -28.59
N GLY A 84 12.76 10.18 -28.10
CA GLY A 84 12.02 8.99 -28.52
C GLY A 84 12.37 7.70 -27.76
N ASP A 85 13.48 7.67 -27.03
CA ASP A 85 13.83 6.52 -26.17
C ASP A 85 12.82 6.37 -25.04
N VAL A 86 12.61 5.12 -24.61
CA VAL A 86 11.81 4.78 -23.43
C VAL A 86 12.74 4.36 -22.31
N ILE A 87 12.66 5.06 -21.18
CA ILE A 87 13.32 4.69 -19.94
C ILE A 87 12.34 3.92 -19.05
N THR A 88 12.87 2.96 -18.31
CA THR A 88 12.09 2.19 -17.35
C THR A 88 12.43 2.62 -15.93
N VAL A 89 11.43 3.07 -15.20
CA VAL A 89 11.52 3.45 -13.80
C VAL A 89 10.86 2.38 -12.94
N TYR A 90 11.51 2.02 -11.83
CA TYR A 90 11.00 1.01 -10.90
C TYR A 90 10.58 1.66 -9.59
N TYR A 91 9.42 1.25 -9.08
CA TYR A 91 8.97 1.59 -7.73
C TYR A 91 8.45 0.36 -7.03
N GLY A 92 9.25 -0.19 -6.11
CA GLY A 92 8.99 -1.50 -5.54
C GLY A 92 8.99 -2.59 -6.63
N GLU A 93 7.85 -3.26 -6.80
CA GLU A 93 7.65 -4.28 -7.85
C GLU A 93 7.06 -3.71 -9.14
N LEU A 94 6.72 -2.42 -9.15
CA LEU A 94 6.07 -1.79 -10.31
C LEU A 94 7.08 -1.22 -11.28
N GLN A 95 6.73 -1.32 -12.55
CA GLN A 95 7.51 -0.84 -13.67
C GLN A 95 6.73 0.23 -14.43
N TYR A 96 7.31 1.43 -14.53
CA TYR A 96 6.76 2.55 -15.28
C TYR A 96 7.66 2.85 -16.47
N LYS A 97 7.07 2.90 -17.66
CA LYS A 97 7.76 3.30 -18.89
C LYS A 97 7.54 4.78 -19.12
N LEU A 98 8.64 5.53 -19.26
CA LEU A 98 8.61 6.96 -19.56
C LEU A 98 9.32 7.18 -20.90
N ARG A 99 8.63 7.82 -21.83
CA ARG A 99 9.18 8.22 -23.12
C ARG A 99 9.86 9.58 -23.01
N VAL A 100 11.04 9.71 -23.59
CA VAL A 100 11.74 10.98 -23.76
C VAL A 100 11.10 11.74 -24.92
N LEU A 101 10.54 12.91 -24.66
CA LEU A 101 9.88 13.74 -25.67
C LEU A 101 10.79 14.82 -26.24
N GLU A 102 11.49 15.53 -25.36
CA GLU A 102 12.33 16.68 -25.72
C GLU A 102 13.58 16.69 -24.84
N LEU A 103 14.73 17.02 -25.43
CA LEU A 103 16.00 17.19 -24.75
C LEU A 103 16.66 18.52 -25.14
N LYS A 104 17.41 19.12 -24.22
CA LYS A 104 18.26 20.30 -24.51
C LYS A 104 19.70 20.05 -24.08
N PRO A 105 20.70 20.50 -24.86
CA PRO A 105 20.59 21.37 -26.05
C PRO A 105 20.41 20.63 -27.39
N SER A 106 20.35 19.30 -27.39
CA SER A 106 20.27 18.48 -28.62
C SER A 106 19.31 17.31 -28.41
N ALA A 107 18.87 16.69 -29.50
CA ALA A 107 17.99 15.51 -29.49
C ALA A 107 18.64 14.27 -28.84
N SER A 108 19.93 14.33 -28.51
CA SER A 108 20.60 13.33 -27.68
C SER A 108 21.66 14.02 -26.82
N VAL A 109 21.67 13.69 -25.53
CA VAL A 109 22.52 14.37 -24.54
C VAL A 109 23.20 13.38 -23.61
N SER A 110 24.34 13.78 -23.06
CA SER A 110 24.96 13.07 -21.94
C SER A 110 24.40 13.59 -20.63
N ILE A 111 24.04 12.67 -19.72
CA ILE A 111 23.55 12.97 -18.37
C ILE A 111 24.51 12.49 -17.28
N LEU A 112 25.75 12.14 -17.66
CA LEU A 112 26.79 11.80 -16.70
C LEU A 112 27.20 13.03 -15.90
N GLU A 113 27.15 12.92 -14.58
CA GLU A 113 27.60 13.96 -13.63
C GLU A 113 27.08 15.35 -14.01
N THR A 114 25.79 15.43 -14.31
CA THR A 114 25.15 16.65 -14.79
C THR A 114 23.79 16.78 -14.13
N ASP A 115 23.52 17.97 -13.62
CA ASP A 115 22.20 18.33 -13.10
C ASP A 115 21.30 18.70 -14.29
N ILE A 116 20.33 17.83 -14.57
CA ILE A 116 19.35 18.03 -15.63
C ILE A 116 18.00 18.41 -15.03
N GLU A 117 17.38 19.48 -15.53
CA GLU A 117 16.01 19.81 -15.17
C GLU A 117 15.05 18.83 -15.85
N VAL A 118 14.16 18.19 -15.08
CA VAL A 118 13.22 17.22 -15.62
C VAL A 118 11.79 17.69 -15.44
N ASP A 119 11.08 17.75 -16.56
CA ASP A 119 9.65 18.05 -16.64
C ASP A 119 8.87 16.80 -17.03
N ILE A 120 7.76 16.55 -16.34
CA ILE A 120 6.92 15.37 -16.55
C ILE A 120 5.59 15.85 -17.16
N GLU A 121 5.36 15.50 -18.41
CA GLU A 121 4.08 15.75 -19.07
C GLU A 121 3.05 14.71 -18.63
N GLY A 122 1.80 15.14 -18.41
CA GLY A 122 0.69 14.25 -18.10
C GLY A 122 0.48 13.19 -19.19
N SER A 123 0.05 11.99 -18.80
CA SER A 123 -0.31 10.94 -19.76
C SER A 123 -1.66 11.27 -20.41
N ASP A 124 -1.73 11.22 -21.75
CA ASP A 124 -2.99 11.41 -22.50
C ASP A 124 -3.73 10.08 -22.77
N SER A 125 -3.15 8.93 -22.41
CA SER A 125 -3.58 7.60 -22.85
C SER A 125 -4.24 6.79 -21.73
N VAL A 126 -5.56 6.59 -21.87
CA VAL A 126 -6.40 5.62 -21.15
C VAL A 126 -6.41 4.26 -21.88
N LEU A 127 -5.32 3.89 -22.57
CA LEU A 127 -5.42 2.95 -23.71
C LEU A 127 -4.70 1.61 -23.60
N ASP A 128 -4.20 1.21 -22.43
CA ASP A 128 -3.76 -0.17 -22.22
C ASP A 128 -4.58 -0.82 -21.10
N GLU A 129 -5.79 -1.28 -21.47
CA GLU A 129 -6.75 -1.97 -20.58
C GLU A 129 -6.17 -3.23 -19.90
N GLU A 130 -5.05 -3.76 -20.41
CA GLU A 130 -4.45 -5.00 -19.89
C GLU A 130 -3.60 -4.82 -18.63
N ASN A 131 -3.16 -3.59 -18.30
CA ASN A 131 -2.28 -3.34 -17.14
C ASN A 131 -2.81 -2.27 -16.16
N GLU A 132 -4.12 -1.98 -16.20
CA GLU A 132 -4.81 -1.05 -15.27
C GLU A 132 -4.77 -1.50 -13.80
N GLN A 133 -4.23 -2.69 -13.51
CA GLN A 133 -4.20 -3.24 -12.16
C GLN A 133 -3.49 -2.34 -11.15
N HIS A 134 -2.62 -1.40 -11.55
CA HIS A 134 -1.87 -0.55 -10.61
C HIS A 134 -2.05 0.94 -10.88
N VAL A 135 -3.30 1.37 -11.08
CA VAL A 135 -3.68 2.78 -11.23
C VAL A 135 -4.45 3.25 -10.00
N LEU A 136 -4.06 4.39 -9.41
CA LEU A 136 -4.75 4.97 -8.27
C LEU A 136 -5.80 5.99 -8.70
N ILE A 137 -7.06 5.59 -8.66
CA ILE A 137 -8.18 6.48 -8.99
C ILE A 137 -8.40 7.47 -7.83
N PRO A 138 -8.34 8.79 -8.06
CA PRO A 138 -8.53 9.78 -6.99
C PRO A 138 -9.98 9.79 -6.49
N LEU A 139 -10.15 9.66 -5.17
CA LEU A 139 -11.43 9.83 -4.48
C LEU A 139 -11.45 11.16 -3.72
N VAL A 140 -12.55 11.89 -3.89
CA VAL A 140 -12.84 13.10 -3.13
C VAL A 140 -13.69 12.73 -1.93
N LEU A 141 -13.30 13.19 -0.74
CA LEU A 141 -14.06 12.97 0.50
C LEU A 141 -15.53 13.40 0.33
N GLY A 142 -16.45 12.50 0.69
CA GLY A 142 -17.89 12.70 0.59
C GLY A 142 -18.51 12.46 -0.79
N LYS A 143 -17.71 12.11 -1.82
CA LYS A 143 -18.22 11.70 -3.13
C LYS A 143 -18.08 10.19 -3.31
N ALA A 144 -19.10 9.58 -3.88
CA ALA A 144 -19.09 8.17 -4.25
C ALA A 144 -18.60 8.02 -5.70
N GLU A 145 -17.81 6.97 -5.93
CA GLU A 145 -17.29 6.60 -7.24
C GLU A 145 -17.74 5.17 -7.56
N SER A 146 -18.17 4.92 -8.81
CA SER A 146 -18.57 3.59 -9.23
C SER A 146 -17.38 2.81 -9.81
N GLY A 147 -17.33 1.52 -9.53
CA GLY A 147 -16.28 0.61 -9.97
C GLY A 147 -16.81 -0.77 -10.34
N ILE A 148 -16.00 -1.51 -11.08
CA ILE A 148 -16.20 -2.92 -11.41
C ILE A 148 -14.89 -3.63 -11.14
N VAL A 149 -14.95 -4.77 -10.46
CA VAL A 149 -13.78 -5.62 -10.22
C VAL A 149 -14.13 -7.08 -10.52
N GLU A 150 -13.24 -7.75 -11.23
CA GLU A 150 -13.35 -9.18 -11.55
C GLU A 150 -12.72 -10.04 -10.46
N GLU A 151 -13.11 -11.31 -10.40
CA GLU A 151 -12.53 -12.28 -9.47
C GLU A 151 -11.00 -12.37 -9.62
N GLY A 152 -10.29 -12.27 -8.51
CA GLY A 152 -8.82 -12.32 -8.47
C GLY A 152 -8.12 -11.01 -8.82
N LYS A 153 -8.85 -9.95 -9.23
CA LYS A 153 -8.26 -8.66 -9.60
C LYS A 153 -8.44 -7.60 -8.51
N PHE A 154 -7.58 -6.59 -8.57
CA PHE A 154 -7.67 -5.38 -7.75
C PHE A 154 -8.08 -4.17 -8.58
N LYS A 155 -8.83 -3.26 -7.95
CA LYS A 155 -9.02 -1.89 -8.42
C LYS A 155 -8.61 -0.93 -7.30
N TYR A 156 -7.73 0.03 -7.60
CA TYR A 156 -7.13 0.88 -6.58
C TYR A 156 -7.62 2.31 -6.64
N TYR A 157 -7.75 2.90 -5.44
CA TYR A 157 -8.19 4.26 -5.23
C TYR A 157 -7.27 4.97 -4.25
N LYS A 158 -7.21 6.30 -4.29
CA LYS A 158 -6.47 7.11 -3.33
C LYS A 158 -7.29 8.26 -2.79
N PHE A 159 -7.04 8.64 -1.55
CA PHE A 159 -7.58 9.86 -0.97
C PHE A 159 -6.55 10.49 -0.02
N SER A 160 -6.70 11.78 0.25
CA SER A 160 -5.82 12.51 1.15
C SER A 160 -6.59 13.00 2.37
N ILE A 161 -5.97 12.87 3.54
CA ILE A 161 -6.46 13.42 4.80
C ILE A 161 -5.63 14.64 5.16
N GLU A 162 -6.29 15.77 5.34
CA GLU A 162 -5.68 17.02 5.82
C GLU A 162 -5.40 16.99 7.33
N GLU A 163 -4.42 17.79 7.78
CA GLU A 163 -4.04 17.88 9.19
C GLU A 163 -5.23 18.21 10.11
N ALA A 164 -6.08 19.15 9.70
CA ALA A 164 -7.26 19.55 10.48
C ALA A 164 -8.28 18.42 10.68
N VAL A 165 -8.35 17.45 9.75
CA VAL A 165 -9.20 16.26 9.88
C VAL A 165 -8.50 15.23 10.76
N SER A 166 -7.21 15.01 10.54
CA SER A 166 -6.37 14.12 11.35
C SER A 166 -6.41 14.45 12.84
N GLU A 167 -6.30 15.74 13.20
CA GLU A 167 -6.39 16.22 14.59
C GLU A 167 -7.76 15.92 15.23
N LYS A 168 -8.85 16.07 14.46
CA LYS A 168 -10.21 15.79 14.93
C LYS A 168 -10.48 14.31 15.13
N VAL A 169 -9.88 13.45 14.31
CA VAL A 169 -9.95 12.00 14.50
C VAL A 169 -9.08 11.55 15.68
N SER A 170 -7.88 12.12 15.81
CA SER A 170 -6.96 11.86 16.92
C SER A 170 -7.51 12.31 18.28
N SER A 171 -8.34 13.36 18.29
CA SER A 171 -9.07 13.83 19.49
C SER A 171 -10.37 13.06 19.77
N GLY A 172 -10.73 12.08 18.92
CA GLY A 172 -11.92 11.25 19.10
C GLY A 172 -13.23 11.96 18.81
N LEU A 173 -13.20 13.04 18.03
CA LEU A 173 -14.40 13.79 17.61
C LEU A 173 -15.00 13.25 16.31
N MET A 174 -14.16 12.69 15.43
CA MET A 174 -14.56 12.20 14.12
C MET A 174 -14.01 10.80 13.85
N ASN A 175 -14.67 10.05 12.97
CA ASN A 175 -14.17 8.81 12.38
C ASN A 175 -14.13 8.96 10.86
N ILE A 176 -13.25 8.19 10.21
CA ILE A 176 -13.21 8.08 8.76
C ILE A 176 -13.81 6.75 8.38
N GLU A 177 -14.87 6.78 7.57
CA GLU A 177 -15.55 5.60 7.09
C GLU A 177 -15.25 5.41 5.60
N VAL A 178 -14.62 4.29 5.26
CA VAL A 178 -14.49 3.82 3.90
C VAL A 178 -15.63 2.84 3.65
N LYS A 179 -16.57 3.23 2.79
CA LYS A 179 -17.79 2.47 2.51
C LYS A 179 -17.73 1.90 1.11
N ILE A 180 -18.09 0.63 0.96
CA ILE A 180 -18.38 0.01 -0.33
C ILE A 180 -19.81 -0.51 -0.35
N GLU A 181 -20.53 -0.18 -1.41
CA GLU A 181 -21.85 -0.73 -1.70
C GLU A 181 -21.77 -1.53 -3.00
N ALA A 182 -21.62 -2.84 -2.87
CA ALA A 182 -21.71 -3.74 -4.02
C ALA A 182 -23.18 -3.89 -4.48
N ASP A 183 -23.41 -3.75 -5.78
CA ASP A 183 -24.68 -4.13 -6.42
C ASP A 183 -24.91 -5.62 -6.16
N THR A 184 -26.15 -6.01 -5.86
CA THR A 184 -26.57 -7.34 -5.37
C THR A 184 -26.45 -8.47 -6.40
N SER A 185 -25.43 -8.48 -7.25
CA SER A 185 -24.97 -9.65 -8.00
C SER A 185 -24.25 -10.63 -7.06
N ASP A 186 -24.15 -11.91 -7.45
CA ASP A 186 -23.54 -13.05 -6.74
C ASP A 186 -22.02 -12.92 -6.48
N GLY A 187 -21.49 -11.69 -6.55
CA GLY A 187 -20.10 -11.34 -6.38
C GLY A 187 -19.79 -10.77 -5.00
N ASP A 188 -18.57 -10.99 -4.55
CA ASP A 188 -18.08 -10.62 -3.22
C ASP A 188 -16.78 -9.80 -3.34
N THR A 189 -16.65 -8.74 -2.56
CA THR A 189 -15.50 -7.83 -2.58
C THR A 189 -14.93 -7.58 -1.19
N ASN A 190 -13.63 -7.33 -1.12
CA ASN A 190 -12.93 -6.96 0.11
C ASN A 190 -12.19 -5.64 -0.06
N ILE A 191 -12.07 -4.91 1.04
CA ILE A 191 -11.36 -3.63 1.11
C ILE A 191 -10.07 -3.83 1.87
N TYR A 192 -8.98 -3.35 1.29
CA TYR A 192 -7.68 -3.23 1.93
C TYR A 192 -7.25 -1.78 1.87
N VAL A 193 -6.81 -1.22 2.99
CA VAL A 193 -6.35 0.18 3.06
C VAL A 193 -4.94 0.20 3.59
N SER A 194 -4.11 1.03 2.98
CA SER A 194 -2.75 1.31 3.43
C SER A 194 -2.48 2.79 3.39
N ARG A 195 -1.48 3.20 4.16
CA ARG A 195 -0.92 4.54 4.09
C ARG A 195 0.36 4.50 3.27
N HIS A 196 0.71 5.64 2.68
CA HIS A 196 2.07 5.86 2.18
C HIS A 196 3.12 5.44 3.24
N PRO A 197 4.14 4.62 2.90
CA PRO A 197 4.65 4.37 1.55
C PRO A 197 4.05 3.18 0.80
N LEU A 198 3.11 2.43 1.37
CA LEU A 198 2.49 1.32 0.68
C LEU A 198 1.38 1.82 -0.26
N VAL A 199 1.70 1.95 -1.53
CA VAL A 199 0.83 2.57 -2.56
C VAL A 199 -0.28 1.62 -3.04
N PHE A 200 -0.02 0.31 -3.09
CA PHE A 200 -0.95 -0.71 -3.59
C PHE A 200 -1.17 -1.78 -2.52
N PRO A 201 -2.19 -1.63 -1.66
CA PRO A 201 -2.48 -2.60 -0.62
C PRO A 201 -2.99 -3.91 -1.22
N THR A 202 -2.35 -5.02 -0.88
CA THR A 202 -2.76 -6.36 -1.31
C THR A 202 -3.45 -7.10 -0.18
N GLN A 203 -3.88 -8.34 -0.41
CA GLN A 203 -4.46 -9.17 0.65
C GLN A 203 -3.50 -9.46 1.80
N HIS A 204 -2.20 -9.35 1.55
CA HIS A 204 -1.12 -9.71 2.48
C HIS A 204 -0.35 -8.49 2.98
N ARG A 205 -0.46 -7.35 2.28
CA ARG A 205 0.23 -6.10 2.61
C ARG A 205 -0.82 -4.99 2.67
N HIS A 206 -1.28 -4.67 3.87
CA HIS A 206 -2.22 -3.58 4.14
C HIS A 206 -2.13 -3.20 5.62
N GLU A 207 -2.66 -2.03 5.98
CA GLU A 207 -2.77 -1.59 7.38
C GLU A 207 -4.16 -1.88 7.95
N TRP A 208 -5.21 -1.71 7.15
CA TRP A 208 -6.59 -1.96 7.56
C TRP A 208 -7.35 -2.79 6.52
N SER A 209 -8.35 -3.56 6.96
CA SER A 209 -9.19 -4.34 6.03
C SER A 209 -10.62 -4.53 6.53
N SER A 210 -11.59 -4.69 5.63
CA SER A 210 -13.01 -4.87 5.97
C SER A 210 -13.36 -6.24 6.55
N HIS A 211 -12.38 -7.12 6.74
CA HIS A 211 -12.60 -8.51 7.15
C HIS A 211 -13.08 -8.69 8.60
N GLU A 212 -13.11 -7.63 9.42
CA GLU A 212 -13.37 -7.80 10.85
C GLU A 212 -14.81 -8.27 11.18
N MET A 213 -15.84 -8.04 10.35
CA MET A 213 -17.22 -8.42 10.74
C MET A 213 -18.23 -8.62 9.58
N GLY A 214 -17.79 -9.02 8.37
CA GLY A 214 -18.70 -9.10 7.21
C GLY A 214 -19.32 -7.75 6.81
N SER A 215 -18.80 -6.65 7.35
CA SER A 215 -19.27 -5.29 7.13
C SER A 215 -18.68 -4.75 5.84
N LYS A 216 -19.53 -4.24 4.93
CA LYS A 216 -19.09 -3.49 3.74
C LYS A 216 -18.55 -2.09 4.05
N ILE A 217 -18.36 -1.78 5.34
CA ILE A 217 -17.87 -0.50 5.86
C ILE A 217 -16.64 -0.78 6.72
N LEU A 218 -15.53 -0.14 6.37
CA LEU A 218 -14.32 -0.07 7.17
C LEU A 218 -14.29 1.27 7.92
N ILE A 219 -14.14 1.24 9.24
CA ILE A 219 -14.12 2.45 10.08
C ILE A 219 -12.73 2.59 10.69
N LEU A 220 -12.02 3.65 10.31
CA LEU A 220 -10.74 4.04 10.89
C LEU A 220 -11.00 4.89 12.15
N LYS A 221 -10.47 4.48 13.30
CA LYS A 221 -10.80 5.02 14.63
C LYS A 221 -9.58 5.63 15.34
N GLN A 222 -9.83 6.39 16.40
CA GLN A 222 -8.81 7.01 17.26
C GLN A 222 -7.74 6.04 17.82
N LYS A 223 -8.06 4.76 18.01
CA LYS A 223 -7.11 3.77 18.55
C LYS A 223 -6.04 3.32 17.54
N ASP A 224 -6.19 3.69 16.27
CA ASP A 224 -5.22 3.39 15.23
C ASP A 224 -4.06 4.40 15.34
N GLN A 225 -3.02 4.05 16.10
CA GLN A 225 -1.84 4.90 16.35
C GLN A 225 -1.11 5.39 15.08
N SER A 226 -1.42 4.84 13.90
CA SER A 226 -0.86 5.22 12.59
C SER A 226 -1.70 6.23 11.80
N LEU A 227 -2.89 6.63 12.29
CA LEU A 227 -3.75 7.56 11.56
C LEU A 227 -3.30 9.01 11.73
N VAL A 228 -2.49 9.49 10.78
CA VAL A 228 -2.05 10.90 10.72
C VAL A 228 -2.39 11.53 9.35
N ALA A 229 -2.15 12.83 9.14
CA ALA A 229 -2.36 13.45 7.84
C ALA A 229 -1.51 12.79 6.74
N GLY A 230 -2.01 12.76 5.50
CA GLY A 230 -1.31 12.17 4.37
C GLY A 230 -2.19 11.48 3.35
N THR A 231 -1.56 10.78 2.40
CA THR A 231 -2.23 10.04 1.34
C THR A 231 -2.41 8.57 1.73
N TYR A 232 -3.62 8.09 1.51
CA TYR A 232 -4.07 6.74 1.77
C TYR A 232 -4.49 6.09 0.46
N SER A 233 -4.23 4.80 0.34
CA SER A 233 -4.60 3.98 -0.79
C SER A 233 -5.60 2.92 -0.37
N ILE A 234 -6.56 2.63 -1.23
CA ILE A 234 -7.59 1.62 -1.05
C ILE A 234 -7.49 0.62 -2.19
N GLY A 235 -7.37 -0.66 -1.89
CA GLY A 235 -7.46 -1.77 -2.83
C GLY A 235 -8.80 -2.47 -2.67
N VAL A 236 -9.62 -2.43 -3.72
CA VAL A 236 -10.87 -3.19 -3.80
C VAL A 236 -10.57 -4.49 -4.54
N PHE A 237 -10.69 -5.61 -3.84
CA PHE A 237 -10.41 -6.93 -4.38
C PHE A 237 -11.69 -7.68 -4.73
N GLY A 238 -11.79 -8.21 -5.95
CA GLY A 238 -12.86 -9.13 -6.35
C GLY A 238 -12.60 -10.53 -5.82
N PHE A 239 -13.35 -10.95 -4.80
CA PHE A 239 -13.17 -12.25 -4.15
C PHE A 239 -13.87 -13.38 -4.88
N LYS A 240 -15.09 -13.14 -5.38
CA LYS A 240 -15.89 -14.10 -6.14
C LYS A 240 -16.67 -13.37 -7.20
N GLY A 241 -16.67 -13.89 -8.42
CA GLY A 241 -17.41 -13.32 -9.55
C GLY A 241 -17.02 -11.89 -9.92
N VAL A 242 -17.77 -11.30 -10.84
CA VAL A 242 -17.62 -9.89 -11.21
C VAL A 242 -18.56 -9.05 -10.35
N THR A 243 -18.00 -8.08 -9.63
CA THR A 243 -18.77 -7.23 -8.72
C THR A 243 -18.74 -5.79 -9.18
N LYS A 244 -19.93 -5.21 -9.38
CA LYS A 244 -20.10 -3.75 -9.51
C LYS A 244 -20.29 -3.15 -8.13
N PHE A 245 -19.66 -2.02 -7.86
CA PHE A 245 -19.71 -1.40 -6.54
C PHE A 245 -19.63 0.12 -6.61
N ASN A 246 -20.10 0.78 -5.56
CA ASN A 246 -19.85 2.18 -5.28
C ASN A 246 -18.94 2.31 -4.07
N ILE A 247 -17.86 3.06 -4.18
CA ILE A 247 -16.92 3.34 -3.09
C ILE A 247 -17.01 4.80 -2.69
N SER A 248 -17.05 5.08 -1.39
CA SER A 248 -16.94 6.44 -0.86
C SER A 248 -16.10 6.48 0.40
N VAL A 249 -15.50 7.64 0.65
CA VAL A 249 -14.79 7.93 1.91
C VAL A 249 -15.47 9.11 2.57
N GLU A 250 -16.00 8.93 3.77
CA GLU A 250 -16.72 9.95 4.52
C GLU A 250 -16.03 10.23 5.86
N VAL A 251 -16.07 11.49 6.29
CA VAL A 251 -15.66 11.88 7.65
C VAL A 251 -16.93 12.12 8.45
N LYS A 252 -17.17 11.31 9.48
CA LYS A 252 -18.37 11.41 10.32
C LYS A 252 -18.04 11.87 11.72
N ASP A 253 -18.84 12.79 12.23
CA ASP A 253 -18.81 13.20 13.64
C ASP A 253 -19.42 12.11 14.50
N ILE A 254 -18.68 11.68 15.53
CA ILE A 254 -19.11 10.62 16.45
C ILE A 254 -20.37 11.05 17.22
N ASN A 255 -20.58 12.35 17.43
CA ASN A 255 -21.71 12.86 18.20
C ASN A 255 -23.04 12.85 17.45
N ASN A 256 -23.03 12.81 16.11
CA ASN A 256 -24.27 12.83 15.31
C ASN A 256 -24.97 11.47 15.21
N ASN A 257 -24.33 10.36 15.62
CA ASN A 257 -24.88 9.01 15.45
C ASN A 257 -25.80 8.55 16.61
N ARG A 258 -26.14 9.43 17.56
CA ARG A 258 -27.23 9.18 18.53
C ARG A 258 -28.64 9.40 17.94
N GLN A 259 -28.76 9.86 16.70
CA GLN A 259 -30.05 10.11 16.04
C GLN A 259 -30.10 9.41 14.68
N LYS A 260 -30.51 8.13 14.66
CA LYS A 260 -31.37 7.48 13.65
C LYS A 260 -31.23 5.96 13.65
N VAL A 261 -31.82 5.31 14.66
CA VAL A 261 -32.59 4.07 14.48
C VAL A 261 -33.82 4.25 15.38
N GLY A 262 -35.01 4.15 14.80
CA GLY A 262 -36.24 4.74 15.36
C GLY A 262 -36.67 4.18 16.72
N GLU A 263 -37.17 5.07 17.58
CA GLU A 263 -38.60 5.25 17.82
C GLU A 263 -38.83 6.54 18.62
N HIS A 264 -39.97 7.18 18.42
CA HIS A 264 -40.47 8.18 19.34
C HIS A 264 -40.52 7.56 20.75
N LEU A 265 -39.88 8.21 21.73
CA LEU A 265 -40.55 8.84 22.86
C LEU A 265 -39.52 9.64 23.67
N ASN A 266 -39.83 10.94 23.86
CA ASN A 266 -39.16 11.79 24.82
C ASN A 266 -39.27 11.20 26.23
N ALA A 267 -38.15 10.81 26.81
CA ALA A 267 -37.94 10.89 28.25
C ALA A 267 -36.45 11.10 28.50
N SER A 268 -36.11 12.29 29.00
CA SER A 268 -34.93 12.45 29.83
C SER A 268 -35.08 11.53 31.04
N SER A 269 -34.16 10.59 31.21
CA SER A 269 -33.96 9.86 32.46
C SER A 269 -32.45 9.70 32.61
N GLN A 270 -31.81 10.47 33.50
CA GLN A 270 -31.55 10.04 34.88
C GLN A 270 -31.29 8.53 34.92
N VAL A 271 -30.05 8.17 35.22
CA VAL A 271 -29.63 6.80 35.52
C VAL A 271 -30.60 6.26 36.57
N ASP A 272 -31.52 5.41 36.13
CA ASP A 272 -32.53 4.82 36.98
C ASP A 272 -31.81 3.84 37.91
N SER A 273 -31.96 4.02 39.22
CA SER A 273 -31.24 3.27 40.27
C SER A 273 -31.64 1.78 40.32
N ASP A 274 -32.56 1.34 39.47
CA ASP A 274 -33.25 0.06 39.52
C ASP A 274 -33.14 -0.71 38.18
N SER A 275 -31.91 -0.94 37.69
CA SER A 275 -31.65 -1.86 36.58
C SER A 275 -30.94 -3.13 37.06
N VAL A 276 -31.39 -4.28 36.57
CA VAL A 276 -30.93 -5.63 36.93
C VAL A 276 -30.44 -6.34 35.68
N GLU A 277 -29.32 -7.04 35.77
CA GLU A 277 -28.75 -7.81 34.67
C GLU A 277 -29.57 -9.09 34.42
N CYS A 278 -29.99 -9.28 33.17
CA CYS A 278 -30.67 -10.50 32.72
C CYS A 278 -29.71 -11.69 32.74
N GLN A 279 -30.09 -12.78 33.41
CA GLN A 279 -29.23 -13.95 33.56
C GLN A 279 -28.93 -14.68 32.24
N ASN A 280 -29.77 -14.49 31.22
CA ASN A 280 -29.60 -15.12 29.91
C ASN A 280 -28.80 -14.23 28.94
N CYS A 281 -29.25 -13.00 28.65
CA CYS A 281 -28.58 -12.16 27.65
C CYS A 281 -27.58 -11.15 28.20
N ARG A 282 -27.40 -11.08 29.53
CA ARG A 282 -26.49 -10.16 30.23
C ARG A 282 -26.72 -8.67 29.95
N HIS A 283 -27.89 -8.33 29.41
CA HIS A 283 -28.31 -6.93 29.27
C HIS A 283 -28.93 -6.43 30.57
N TYR A 284 -28.67 -5.17 30.89
CA TYR A 284 -29.28 -4.49 32.02
C TYR A 284 -30.69 -4.04 31.63
N ILE A 285 -31.68 -4.56 32.34
CA ILE A 285 -33.11 -4.30 32.12
C ILE A 285 -33.68 -3.70 33.40
N SER A 286 -34.71 -2.86 33.30
CA SER A 286 -35.38 -2.33 34.49
C SER A 286 -35.88 -3.47 35.40
N SER A 287 -35.68 -3.32 36.72
CA SER A 287 -36.09 -4.29 37.74
C SER A 287 -37.59 -4.62 37.67
N TRP A 288 -38.40 -3.69 37.16
CA TRP A 288 -39.85 -3.84 37.00
C TRP A 288 -40.25 -4.75 35.84
N THR A 289 -39.42 -4.87 34.80
CA THR A 289 -39.73 -5.63 33.57
C THR A 289 -38.86 -6.87 33.40
N ILE A 290 -37.87 -7.08 34.28
CA ILE A 290 -36.90 -8.19 34.22
C ILE A 290 -37.55 -9.56 34.10
N VAL A 291 -38.61 -9.84 34.87
CA VAL A 291 -39.28 -11.16 34.87
C VAL A 291 -39.90 -11.47 33.51
N ILE A 292 -40.54 -10.48 32.87
CA ILE A 292 -41.17 -10.63 31.56
C ILE A 292 -40.08 -10.74 30.48
N HIS A 293 -39.05 -9.91 30.57
CA HIS A 293 -37.90 -9.95 29.67
C HIS A 293 -37.19 -11.31 29.73
N GLU A 294 -36.84 -11.82 30.92
CA GLU A 294 -36.15 -13.10 31.09
C GLU A 294 -36.97 -14.26 30.53
N ALA A 295 -38.27 -14.29 30.83
CA ALA A 295 -39.17 -15.31 30.30
C ALA A 295 -39.21 -15.29 28.77
N TYR A 296 -39.23 -14.11 28.13
CA TYR A 296 -39.16 -14.00 26.68
C TYR A 296 -37.77 -14.35 26.13
N CYS A 297 -36.73 -13.82 26.75
CA CYS A 297 -35.33 -13.97 26.36
C CYS A 297 -34.90 -15.45 26.38
N ILE A 298 -35.20 -16.20 27.44
CA ILE A 298 -34.89 -17.64 27.55
C ILE A 298 -35.64 -18.47 26.49
N ARG A 299 -36.86 -18.04 26.13
CA ARG A 299 -37.67 -18.73 25.13
C ARG A 299 -37.16 -18.52 23.71
N HIS A 300 -36.69 -17.31 23.36
CA HIS A 300 -36.35 -16.96 21.99
C HIS A 300 -34.86 -16.87 21.69
N ASN A 301 -34.03 -16.65 22.72
CA ASN A 301 -32.60 -16.43 22.58
C ASN A 301 -31.81 -17.55 23.26
N LEU A 302 -30.61 -17.78 22.76
CA LEU A 302 -29.60 -18.65 23.36
C LEU A 302 -28.25 -17.96 23.36
N VAL A 303 -27.48 -18.23 24.41
CA VAL A 303 -26.09 -17.81 24.49
C VAL A 303 -25.23 -18.87 23.85
N CYS A 304 -24.32 -18.46 22.97
CA CYS A 304 -23.33 -19.34 22.42
C CYS A 304 -22.42 -19.89 23.54
N GLN A 305 -22.31 -21.22 23.61
CA GLN A 305 -21.54 -21.94 24.63
C GLN A 305 -20.06 -22.13 24.25
N HIS A 306 -19.64 -21.64 23.08
CA HIS A 306 -18.24 -21.70 22.68
C HIS A 306 -17.39 -20.83 23.62
N GLU A 307 -16.27 -21.37 24.07
CA GLU A 307 -15.34 -20.67 24.96
C GLU A 307 -14.92 -19.33 24.33
N GLY A 308 -15.06 -18.23 25.07
CA GLY A 308 -14.73 -16.88 24.60
C GLY A 308 -15.75 -16.21 23.67
N CYS A 309 -16.82 -16.87 23.22
CA CYS A 309 -17.81 -16.25 22.33
C CYS A 309 -18.88 -15.45 23.10
N GLY A 310 -19.71 -16.12 23.90
CA GLY A 310 -20.74 -15.48 24.73
C GLY A 310 -21.84 -14.69 23.98
N VAL A 311 -21.90 -14.77 22.64
CA VAL A 311 -22.87 -14.04 21.82
C VAL A 311 -24.28 -14.57 22.07
N VAL A 312 -25.24 -13.64 22.21
CA VAL A 312 -26.66 -13.95 22.37
C VAL A 312 -27.32 -13.95 21.00
N LEU A 313 -27.86 -15.09 20.60
CA LEU A 313 -28.45 -15.32 19.28
C LEU A 313 -29.92 -15.69 19.43
N ARG A 314 -30.73 -15.34 18.44
CA ARG A 314 -32.08 -15.90 18.33
C ARG A 314 -31.98 -17.37 17.95
N LYS A 315 -32.85 -18.22 18.51
CA LYS A 315 -32.89 -19.67 18.23
C LYS A 315 -32.98 -20.00 16.75
N GLU A 316 -33.72 -19.20 15.99
CA GLU A 316 -33.87 -19.34 14.54
C GLU A 316 -32.58 -19.04 13.75
N GLN A 317 -31.70 -18.20 14.29
CA GLN A 317 -30.43 -17.77 13.65
C GLN A 317 -29.21 -18.53 14.20
N ALA A 318 -29.36 -19.24 15.31
CA ALA A 318 -28.25 -19.92 15.97
C ALA A 318 -27.61 -21.02 15.12
N ALA A 319 -28.37 -21.65 14.22
CA ALA A 319 -27.83 -22.62 13.28
C ALA A 319 -26.83 -21.99 12.29
N ASN A 320 -27.00 -20.71 11.99
CA ASN A 320 -26.10 -19.98 11.09
C ASN A 320 -24.85 -19.46 11.82
N HIS A 321 -24.77 -19.55 13.15
CA HIS A 321 -23.62 -19.10 13.93
C HIS A 321 -22.64 -20.25 14.14
N VAL A 322 -21.47 -20.15 13.52
CA VAL A 322 -20.44 -21.20 13.52
C VAL A 322 -19.09 -20.62 13.97
N HIS A 323 -18.19 -21.47 14.48
CA HIS A 323 -16.85 -21.06 14.89
C HIS A 323 -15.80 -21.72 14.01
N CYS A 324 -14.72 -21.00 13.74
CA CYS A 324 -13.59 -21.55 13.03
C CYS A 324 -12.87 -22.59 13.91
N SER A 325 -12.55 -23.74 13.34
CA SER A 325 -11.84 -24.82 14.04
C SER A 325 -10.36 -24.50 14.31
N LYS A 326 -9.77 -23.53 13.61
CA LYS A 326 -8.36 -23.14 13.74
C LYS A 326 -8.17 -21.97 14.70
N CYS A 327 -8.92 -20.87 14.54
CA CYS A 327 -8.75 -19.66 15.35
C CYS A 327 -9.85 -19.43 16.41
N GLY A 328 -10.94 -20.23 16.41
CA GLY A 328 -12.03 -20.10 17.38
C GLY A 328 -12.95 -18.88 17.18
N GLN A 329 -12.70 -18.04 16.18
CA GLN A 329 -13.54 -16.87 15.88
C GLN A 329 -14.91 -17.28 15.35
N ALA A 330 -15.93 -16.49 15.68
CA ALA A 330 -17.32 -16.74 15.32
C ALA A 330 -17.74 -16.01 14.04
N PHE A 331 -18.46 -16.71 13.15
CA PHE A 331 -18.91 -16.21 11.84
C PHE A 331 -20.31 -16.73 11.49
N GLN A 332 -20.92 -16.14 10.47
CA GLN A 332 -22.07 -16.76 9.83
C GLN A 332 -21.65 -17.94 8.95
N GLN A 333 -22.50 -18.97 8.83
CA GLN A 333 -22.20 -20.19 8.08
C GLN A 333 -21.81 -19.91 6.62
N GLY A 334 -22.46 -18.95 5.96
CA GLY A 334 -22.14 -18.55 4.59
C GLY A 334 -20.78 -17.85 4.44
N GLU A 335 -20.20 -17.32 5.52
CA GLU A 335 -18.92 -16.60 5.52
C GLU A 335 -17.74 -17.52 5.89
N MET A 336 -18.02 -18.70 6.45
CA MET A 336 -16.98 -19.61 6.94
C MET A 336 -16.06 -20.10 5.82
N GLU A 337 -16.60 -20.38 4.64
CA GLU A 337 -15.78 -20.81 3.50
C GLU A 337 -14.78 -19.72 3.08
N LYS A 338 -15.25 -18.47 3.02
CA LYS A 338 -14.40 -17.29 2.75
C LYS A 338 -13.35 -17.11 3.84
N HIS A 339 -13.73 -17.24 5.11
CA HIS A 339 -12.78 -17.15 6.23
C HIS A 339 -11.67 -18.20 6.12
N MET A 340 -12.02 -19.47 5.91
CA MET A 340 -11.04 -20.55 5.76
C MET A 340 -10.10 -20.32 4.58
N LYS A 341 -10.64 -19.90 3.43
CA LYS A 341 -9.85 -19.61 2.23
C LYS A 341 -8.91 -18.43 2.42
N VAL A 342 -9.37 -17.35 3.06
CA VAL A 342 -8.57 -16.12 3.19
C VAL A 342 -7.54 -16.21 4.32
N PHE A 343 -7.90 -16.79 5.46
CA PHE A 343 -7.06 -16.73 6.66
C PHE A 343 -6.19 -17.97 6.86
N HIS A 344 -6.67 -19.13 6.41
CA HIS A 344 -6.09 -20.43 6.75
C HIS A 344 -5.61 -21.25 5.56
N GLU A 345 -5.79 -20.76 4.32
CA GLU A 345 -5.13 -21.32 3.15
C GLU A 345 -3.66 -20.90 3.16
N PRO A 346 -2.70 -21.84 3.04
CA PRO A 346 -1.28 -21.51 3.05
C PRO A 346 -0.89 -20.64 1.85
N LEU A 347 -0.25 -19.51 2.14
CA LEU A 347 0.19 -18.53 1.16
C LEU A 347 1.69 -18.69 0.91
N HIS A 348 2.11 -18.49 -0.34
CA HIS A 348 3.52 -18.55 -0.73
C HIS A 348 4.09 -17.14 -0.83
N CYS A 349 5.16 -16.87 -0.09
CA CYS A 349 5.92 -15.64 -0.24
C CYS A 349 7.00 -15.82 -1.33
N PRO A 350 7.30 -14.79 -2.17
CA PRO A 350 8.38 -14.85 -3.15
C PRO A 350 9.77 -15.15 -2.54
N CYS A 351 9.95 -14.96 -1.23
CA CYS A 351 11.18 -15.34 -0.53
C CYS A 351 11.32 -16.86 -0.28
N GLY A 352 10.27 -17.65 -0.59
CA GLY A 352 10.24 -19.12 -0.46
C GLY A 352 9.52 -19.65 0.78
N VAL A 353 9.05 -18.79 1.67
CA VAL A 353 8.33 -19.18 2.90
C VAL A 353 6.84 -19.41 2.62
N VAL A 354 6.23 -20.39 3.29
CA VAL A 354 4.80 -20.70 3.22
C VAL A 354 4.16 -20.54 4.61
N LEU A 355 3.17 -19.65 4.73
CA LEU A 355 2.53 -19.29 6.01
C LEU A 355 1.03 -19.03 5.82
N GLU A 356 0.25 -19.11 6.92
CA GLU A 356 -1.14 -18.62 6.94
C GLU A 356 -1.19 -17.09 7.00
N LYS A 357 -2.37 -16.48 6.79
CA LYS A 357 -2.48 -15.02 6.54
C LYS A 357 -1.90 -14.15 7.67
N GLU A 358 -2.23 -14.44 8.92
CA GLU A 358 -1.79 -13.64 10.07
C GLU A 358 -0.26 -13.64 10.19
N GLU A 359 0.36 -14.83 10.09
CA GLU A 359 1.81 -15.00 10.11
C GLU A 359 2.47 -14.40 8.86
N MET A 360 1.83 -14.48 7.69
CA MET A 360 2.31 -13.91 6.44
C MET A 360 2.38 -12.38 6.50
N VAL A 361 1.36 -11.74 7.07
CA VAL A 361 1.36 -10.27 7.27
C VAL A 361 2.52 -9.87 8.19
N GLN A 362 2.71 -10.58 9.30
CA GLN A 362 3.82 -10.32 10.22
C GLN A 362 5.18 -10.57 9.55
N HIS A 363 5.30 -11.64 8.76
CA HIS A 363 6.51 -11.95 8.01
C HIS A 363 6.83 -10.82 7.01
N GLN A 364 5.88 -10.41 6.17
CA GLN A 364 6.09 -9.42 5.12
C GLN A 364 6.36 -8.01 5.67
N SER A 365 5.84 -7.67 6.85
CA SER A 365 6.08 -6.36 7.49
C SER A 365 7.45 -6.27 8.16
N SER A 366 7.92 -7.37 8.77
CA SER A 366 9.06 -7.32 9.69
C SER A 366 10.28 -8.16 9.26
N THR A 367 10.05 -9.34 8.69
CA THR A 367 11.08 -10.40 8.59
C THR A 367 11.48 -10.73 7.15
N CYS A 368 10.58 -10.52 6.19
CA CYS A 368 10.80 -10.90 4.80
C CYS A 368 11.99 -10.15 4.20
N PRO A 369 12.99 -10.84 3.62
CA PRO A 369 14.13 -10.17 2.99
C PRO A 369 13.75 -9.27 1.81
N LEU A 370 12.65 -9.62 1.13
CA LEU A 370 12.13 -8.90 -0.03
C LEU A 370 11.16 -7.77 0.37
N ARG A 371 10.91 -7.54 1.66
CA ARG A 371 10.05 -6.44 2.11
C ARG A 371 10.65 -5.11 1.68
N LEU A 372 9.78 -4.20 1.25
CA LEU A 372 10.21 -2.86 0.84
C LEU A 372 10.28 -1.93 2.04
N ILE A 373 11.37 -1.20 2.15
CA ILE A 373 11.62 -0.18 3.18
C ILE A 373 11.97 1.14 2.51
N VAL A 374 11.66 2.23 3.19
CA VAL A 374 12.27 3.53 2.89
C VAL A 374 13.59 3.59 3.63
N CYS A 375 14.70 3.55 2.90
CA CYS A 375 16.03 3.58 3.51
C CYS A 375 16.29 4.93 4.16
N ARG A 376 16.67 4.94 5.45
CA ARG A 376 16.95 6.19 6.19
C ARG A 376 18.14 6.99 5.66
N PHE A 377 19.00 6.38 4.84
CA PHE A 377 20.24 6.99 4.36
C PHE A 377 20.14 7.50 2.91
N CYS A 378 19.46 6.79 2.01
CA CYS A 378 19.25 7.27 0.63
C CYS A 378 17.85 7.82 0.38
N GLY A 379 16.87 7.56 1.25
CA GLY A 379 15.48 8.00 1.08
C GLY A 379 14.68 7.19 0.06
N ASP A 380 15.31 6.25 -0.65
CA ASP A 380 14.66 5.43 -1.67
C ASP A 380 13.86 4.26 -1.06
N MET A 381 12.87 3.79 -1.81
CA MET A 381 12.19 2.53 -1.55
C MET A 381 12.98 1.36 -2.13
N VAL A 382 13.41 0.45 -1.27
CA VAL A 382 14.34 -0.64 -1.61
C VAL A 382 13.96 -1.91 -0.84
N GLN A 383 14.45 -3.06 -1.31
CA GLN A 383 14.33 -4.31 -0.55
C GLN A 383 15.21 -4.23 0.70
N ALA A 384 14.69 -4.70 1.83
CA ALA A 384 15.41 -4.69 3.10
C ALA A 384 16.68 -5.57 3.07
N GLY A 385 16.64 -6.65 2.28
CA GLY A 385 17.62 -7.72 2.38
C GLY A 385 17.40 -8.54 3.65
N THR A 386 18.30 -9.48 3.89
CA THR A 386 18.27 -10.38 5.05
C THR A 386 18.66 -9.63 6.33
N GLU A 387 19.45 -10.24 7.20
CA GLU A 387 19.97 -9.58 8.38
C GLU A 387 21.34 -8.95 8.09
N PRO A 388 21.65 -7.75 8.65
CA PRO A 388 22.99 -7.20 8.58
C PRO A 388 24.04 -8.17 9.12
N LEU A 389 25.14 -8.31 8.38
CA LEU A 389 26.30 -9.09 8.82
C LEU A 389 26.87 -8.56 10.15
N ASP A 390 26.95 -7.23 10.27
CA ASP A 390 27.44 -6.55 11.48
C ASP A 390 26.43 -6.66 12.62
N ALA A 391 26.88 -7.18 13.77
CA ALA A 391 26.07 -7.30 14.97
C ALA A 391 25.64 -5.94 15.53
N ARG A 392 26.46 -4.89 15.34
CA ARG A 392 26.12 -3.54 15.81
C ARG A 392 24.95 -2.95 15.00
N ASP A 393 24.94 -3.19 13.70
CA ASP A 393 23.87 -2.75 12.81
C ASP A 393 22.55 -3.47 13.13
N ARG A 394 22.61 -4.78 13.43
CA ARG A 394 21.45 -5.56 13.93
C ARG A 394 20.87 -4.97 15.21
N LEU A 395 21.71 -4.64 16.19
CA LEU A 395 21.27 -4.04 17.46
C LEU A 395 20.64 -2.65 17.29
N ARG A 396 20.98 -1.94 16.20
CA ARG A 396 20.38 -0.65 15.85
C ARG A 396 19.11 -0.78 15.00
N GLY A 397 18.64 -2.00 14.75
CA GLY A 397 17.46 -2.25 13.94
C GLY A 397 17.63 -1.80 12.49
N LEU A 398 18.85 -1.87 11.96
CA LEU A 398 19.08 -1.64 10.54
C LEU A 398 18.73 -2.91 9.76
N SER A 399 18.17 -2.73 8.58
CA SER A 399 18.11 -3.76 7.54
C SER A 399 19.48 -3.97 6.87
N GLU A 400 19.66 -5.08 6.15
CA GLU A 400 20.88 -5.34 5.38
C GLU A 400 21.17 -4.20 4.38
N HIS A 401 20.15 -3.73 3.66
CA HIS A 401 20.30 -2.58 2.77
C HIS A 401 20.76 -1.32 3.52
N GLU A 402 20.13 -0.99 4.65
CA GLU A 402 20.51 0.20 5.43
C GLU A 402 21.93 0.09 5.99
N SER A 403 22.38 -1.11 6.39
CA SER A 403 23.76 -1.36 6.83
C SER A 403 24.77 -1.04 5.72
N ILE A 404 24.51 -1.50 4.49
CA ILE A 404 25.37 -1.25 3.33
C ILE A 404 25.29 0.22 2.90
N CYS A 405 24.09 0.75 2.72
CA CYS A 405 23.86 2.13 2.27
C CYS A 405 24.41 3.15 3.29
N GLY A 406 24.24 2.89 4.58
CA GLY A 406 24.74 3.71 5.67
C GLY A 406 26.26 3.67 5.85
N SER A 407 26.95 2.69 5.25
CA SER A 407 28.41 2.62 5.25
C SER A 407 29.07 3.60 4.27
N ARG A 408 28.27 4.24 3.39
CA ARG A 408 28.74 5.38 2.59
C ARG A 408 29.17 6.53 3.49
N THR A 409 30.22 7.24 3.10
CA THR A 409 30.72 8.38 3.86
C THR A 409 30.23 9.72 3.31
N ALA A 410 29.91 10.65 4.20
CA ALA A 410 29.68 12.05 3.88
C ALA A 410 30.57 12.94 4.78
N PRO A 411 30.98 14.13 4.32
CA PRO A 411 31.70 15.07 5.16
C PRO A 411 30.80 15.59 6.29
N CYS A 412 31.31 15.64 7.52
CA CYS A 412 30.60 16.23 8.65
C CYS A 412 30.57 17.76 8.54
N ASP A 413 29.39 18.37 8.66
CA ASP A 413 29.22 19.83 8.52
C ASP A 413 30.01 20.66 9.55
N SER A 414 30.28 20.09 10.73
CA SER A 414 30.99 20.79 11.81
C SER A 414 32.51 20.71 11.71
N CYS A 415 33.08 19.65 11.13
CA CYS A 415 34.53 19.44 11.12
C CYS A 415 35.13 18.99 9.78
N GLY A 416 34.32 18.78 8.76
CA GLY A 416 34.73 18.35 7.41
C GLY A 416 35.25 16.91 7.31
N ARG A 417 35.30 16.14 8.41
CA ARG A 417 35.76 14.75 8.36
C ARG A 417 34.74 13.87 7.63
N SER A 418 35.22 12.99 6.76
CA SER A 418 34.39 11.95 6.14
C SER A 418 33.98 10.92 7.18
N VAL A 419 32.68 10.82 7.45
CA VAL A 419 32.10 9.90 8.43
C VAL A 419 31.02 9.07 7.75
N MET A 420 30.92 7.78 8.09
CA MET A 420 29.85 6.91 7.59
C MET A 420 28.49 7.49 7.99
N LEU A 421 27.53 7.51 7.07
CA LEU A 421 26.18 8.05 7.31
C LEU A 421 25.53 7.39 8.53
N LYS A 422 25.71 6.08 8.70
CA LYS A 422 25.20 5.33 9.85
C LYS A 422 25.84 5.71 11.18
N GLU A 423 27.05 6.27 11.19
CA GLU A 423 27.76 6.68 12.41
C GLU A 423 27.73 8.21 12.63
N MET A 424 27.04 8.97 11.77
CA MET A 424 27.06 10.44 11.84
C MET A 424 26.44 10.96 13.14
N ASP A 425 25.38 10.32 13.63
CA ASP A 425 24.74 10.65 14.90
C ASP A 425 25.71 10.46 16.09
N ILE A 426 26.40 9.33 16.11
CA ILE A 426 27.40 9.02 17.13
C ILE A 426 28.61 9.96 17.03
N HIS A 427 29.05 10.30 15.82
CA HIS A 427 30.14 11.26 15.61
C HIS A 427 29.78 12.64 16.16
N VAL A 428 28.57 13.14 15.86
CA VAL A 428 28.10 14.43 16.35
C VAL A 428 28.05 14.43 17.88
N ILE A 429 27.53 13.37 18.49
CA ILE A 429 27.48 13.19 19.95
C ILE A 429 28.89 13.15 20.56
N ALA A 430 29.78 12.30 20.04
CA ALA A 430 31.07 12.06 20.66
C ALA A 430 32.10 13.18 20.43
N VAL A 431 31.99 13.89 19.30
CA VAL A 431 33.02 14.87 18.88
C VAL A 431 32.54 16.32 19.05
N HIS A 432 31.25 16.59 18.87
CA HIS A 432 30.72 17.97 18.84
C HIS A 432 29.77 18.30 19.99
N GLN A 433 29.29 17.31 20.74
CA GLN A 433 28.44 17.57 21.90
C GLN A 433 29.31 18.11 23.04
N LYS A 434 29.27 19.42 23.24
CA LYS A 434 29.88 20.08 24.40
C LYS A 434 29.15 19.60 25.66
N SER A 435 29.93 19.10 26.62
CA SER A 435 29.47 18.85 27.99
C SER A 435 29.01 20.13 28.69
#